data_AF-A0A970GX19-F1
#
_entry.id   AF-A0A970GX19-F1
#
_cell.length_a   1.000
_cell.length_b   1.000
_cell.length_c   1.000
_cell.angle_alpha   90.00
_cell.angle_beta   90.00
_cell.angle_gamma   90.00
#
_symmetry.space_group_name_H-M   'P 1'
#
loop_
_entity.id
_entity.type
_entity.pdbx_description
1 polymer ?
#
loop_
_entity_poly.entity_id
_entity_poly.type
_entity_poly.pdbx_seq_one_letter_code
_entity_poly.pdbx_strand_id
1 'polypeptide(L)'
;PPLVVPRRSYTPTRPSCIECVEKHLGAAYVLLTEAREGYAYRLRAVGHLFEAEDESQEWPELHAAIRDARTRFQAAGEMPDWQALDGMLPVERKRVRPVTD
;
A
#
# COMPACT_ATOMS: atom_id res chain seq x y z
N PRO A 1 -26.78 -1.29 7.81
CA PRO A 1 -25.49 -0.63 7.50
C PRO A 1 -24.36 -1.29 8.30
N PRO A 2 -23.18 -1.56 7.71
CA PRO A 2 -22.08 -2.13 8.47
C PRO A 2 -21.58 -1.12 9.52
N LEU A 3 -21.29 -1.62 10.72
CA LEU A 3 -20.70 -0.84 11.80
C LEU A 3 -19.26 -0.48 11.42
N VAL A 4 -19.01 0.81 11.16
CA VAL A 4 -17.66 1.37 11.14
C VAL A 4 -17.22 1.52 12.59
N VAL A 5 -16.44 0.56 13.10
CA VAL A 5 -15.81 0.70 14.41
C VAL A 5 -14.65 1.71 14.26
N PRO A 6 -14.70 2.88 14.91
CA PRO A 6 -13.56 3.79 14.88
C PRO A 6 -12.37 3.07 15.53
N ARG A 7 -11.22 3.00 14.85
CA ARG A 7 -10.00 2.55 15.53
C ARG A 7 -9.82 3.45 16.75
N ARG A 8 -9.45 2.84 17.88
CA ARG A 8 -9.03 3.55 19.10
C ARG A 8 -8.06 4.64 18.66
N SER A 9 -8.24 5.88 19.10
CA SER A 9 -7.46 7.05 18.68
C SER A 9 -5.96 6.77 18.89
N TYR A 10 -5.31 6.26 17.84
CA TYR A 10 -3.89 6.06 17.76
C TYR A 10 -3.35 7.32 17.11
N THR A 11 -2.67 8.15 17.90
CA THR A 11 -1.82 9.20 17.33
C THR A 11 -0.52 8.51 16.94
N PRO A 12 -0.26 8.28 15.65
CA PRO A 12 0.96 7.62 15.23
C PRO A 12 2.17 8.46 15.66
N THR A 13 3.25 7.81 16.09
CA THR A 13 4.47 8.48 16.56
C THR A 13 5.15 9.29 15.45
N ARG A 14 4.83 8.97 14.19
CA ARG A 14 5.22 9.71 12.99
C ARG A 14 4.00 9.82 12.06
N PRO A 15 3.85 10.92 11.31
CA PRO A 15 2.83 10.98 10.26
C PRO A 15 3.12 9.94 9.18
N SER A 16 2.07 9.48 8.51
CA SER A 16 2.21 8.68 7.32
C SER A 16 2.94 9.47 6.22
N CYS A 17 3.75 8.79 5.41
CA CYS A 17 4.48 9.44 4.33
C CYS A 17 4.57 8.55 3.09
N ILE A 18 4.72 9.19 1.92
CA ILE A 18 4.72 8.50 0.63
C ILE A 18 5.90 7.53 0.49
N GLU A 19 7.03 7.82 1.14
CA GLU A 19 8.20 6.94 1.20
C GLU A 19 7.92 5.65 1.97
N CYS A 20 7.01 5.68 2.96
CA CYS A 20 6.60 4.48 3.66
C CYS A 20 5.66 3.64 2.79
N VAL A 21 4.73 4.27 2.07
CA VAL A 21 3.91 3.57 1.07
C VAL A 21 4.80 2.85 0.06
N GLU A 22 5.77 3.55 -0.52
CA GLU A 22 6.74 2.99 -1.48
C GLU A 22 7.57 1.86 -0.88
N LYS A 23 8.09 2.03 0.35
CA LYS A 23 8.82 0.96 1.06
C LYS A 23 7.97 -0.31 1.21
N HIS A 24 6.71 -0.16 1.63
CA HIS A 24 5.82 -1.30 1.84
C HIS A 24 5.40 -1.96 0.52
N LEU A 25 5.12 -1.17 -0.53
CA LEU A 25 4.87 -1.69 -1.87
C LEU A 25 6.08 -2.44 -2.44
N GLY A 26 7.29 -1.91 -2.27
CA GLY A 26 8.52 -2.57 -2.71
C GLY A 26 8.75 -3.91 -2.01
N ALA A 27 8.50 -3.98 -0.70
CA ALA A 27 8.57 -5.24 0.04
C ALA A 27 7.52 -6.25 -0.45
N ALA A 28 6.27 -5.82 -0.71
CA ALA A 28 5.23 -6.68 -1.27
C ALA A 28 5.62 -7.19 -2.67
N TYR A 29 6.18 -6.34 -3.52
CA TYR A 29 6.61 -6.70 -4.88
C TYR A 29 7.64 -7.85 -4.87
N VAL A 30 8.68 -7.74 -4.03
CA VAL A 30 9.71 -8.78 -3.90
C VAL A 30 9.09 -10.08 -3.40
N LEU A 31 8.32 -10.02 -2.31
CA LEU A 31 7.74 -11.22 -1.69
C LEU A 31 6.72 -11.92 -2.60
N LEU A 32 5.96 -11.17 -3.42
CA LEU A 32 5.04 -11.77 -4.40
C LEU A 32 5.77 -12.35 -5.61
N THR A 33 6.90 -11.76 -6.00
CA THR A 33 7.77 -12.35 -7.03
C THR A 33 8.34 -13.68 -6.54
N GLU A 34 8.88 -13.72 -5.33
CA GLU A 34 9.35 -14.95 -4.71
C GLU A 34 8.20 -15.96 -4.50
N ALA A 35 7.00 -15.50 -4.11
CA ALA A 35 5.86 -16.40 -3.97
C ALA A 35 5.46 -17.09 -5.28
N ARG A 36 5.71 -16.47 -6.44
CA ARG A 36 5.49 -17.11 -7.76
C ARG A 36 6.50 -18.22 -8.05
N GLU A 37 7.69 -18.13 -7.48
CA GLU A 37 8.73 -19.17 -7.53
C GLU A 37 8.52 -20.28 -6.48
N GLY A 38 7.41 -20.25 -5.74
CA GLY A 38 7.03 -21.29 -4.78
C GLY A 38 7.44 -21.02 -3.33
N TYR A 39 8.03 -19.86 -3.02
CA TYR A 39 8.35 -19.50 -1.64
C TYR A 39 7.09 -19.15 -0.83
N ALA A 40 7.06 -19.55 0.45
CA ALA A 40 5.90 -19.39 1.34
C ALA A 40 5.73 -17.97 1.90
N TYR A 41 5.74 -16.94 1.05
CA TYR A 41 5.74 -15.53 1.45
C TYR A 41 4.41 -14.79 1.24
N ARG A 42 3.37 -15.46 0.71
CA ARG A 42 2.07 -14.84 0.39
C ARG A 42 1.47 -14.06 1.56
N LEU A 43 1.47 -14.63 2.77
CA LEU A 43 0.94 -13.95 3.97
C LEU A 43 1.74 -12.70 4.34
N ARG A 44 3.07 -12.76 4.22
CA ARG A 44 3.94 -11.61 4.51
C ARG A 44 3.73 -10.50 3.48
N ALA A 45 3.62 -10.85 2.20
CA ALA A 45 3.31 -9.90 1.15
C ALA A 45 1.97 -9.19 1.36
N VAL A 46 0.93 -9.94 1.74
CA VAL A 46 -0.38 -9.36 2.10
C VAL A 46 -0.26 -8.38 3.27
N GLY A 47 0.55 -8.71 4.28
CA GLY A 47 0.87 -7.79 5.37
C GLY A 47 1.47 -6.49 4.86
N HIS A 48 2.45 -6.54 3.96
CA HIS A 48 3.04 -5.34 3.37
C HIS A 48 2.05 -4.52 2.52
N LEU A 49 1.16 -5.18 1.76
CA LEU A 49 0.08 -4.47 1.06
C LEU A 49 -0.88 -3.78 2.03
N PHE A 50 -1.17 -4.39 3.18
CA PHE A 50 -2.00 -3.78 4.22
C PHE A 50 -1.34 -2.56 4.86
N GLU A 51 -0.04 -2.63 5.19
CA GLU A 51 0.70 -1.47 5.70
C GLU A 51 0.76 -0.34 4.66
N ALA A 52 0.94 -0.65 3.37
CA ALA A 52 0.89 0.36 2.30
C ALA A 52 -0.51 1.01 2.19
N GLU A 53 -1.59 0.23 2.36
CA GLU A 53 -2.96 0.77 2.43
C GLU A 53 -3.15 1.69 3.63
N ASP A 54 -2.64 1.31 4.81
CA ASP A 54 -2.76 2.09 6.04
C ASP A 54 -1.98 3.42 5.93
N GLU A 55 -0.75 3.37 5.41
CA GLU A 55 0.12 4.55 5.22
C GLU A 55 -0.38 5.49 4.10
N SER A 56 -1.28 5.03 3.21
CA SER A 56 -1.75 5.84 2.07
C SER A 56 -3.06 6.58 2.31
N GLN A 57 -3.63 6.55 3.52
CA GLN A 57 -4.94 7.15 3.83
C GLN A 57 -5.09 8.63 3.45
N GLU A 58 -3.98 9.38 3.41
CA GLU A 58 -3.96 10.80 3.01
C GLU A 58 -4.06 11.03 1.49
N TRP A 59 -3.87 9.99 0.66
CA TRP A 59 -3.96 10.04 -0.81
C TRP A 59 -5.08 9.09 -1.29
N PRO A 60 -6.34 9.55 -1.38
CA PRO A 60 -7.51 8.68 -1.55
C PRO A 60 -7.46 7.77 -2.78
N GLU A 61 -6.99 8.27 -3.91
CA GLU A 61 -6.87 7.49 -5.14
C GLU A 61 -5.82 6.39 -5.01
N LEU A 62 -4.65 6.72 -4.44
CA LEU A 62 -3.57 5.76 -4.17
C LEU A 62 -4.02 4.70 -3.15
N HIS A 63 -4.67 5.13 -2.07
CA HIS A 63 -5.25 4.24 -1.07
C HIS A 63 -6.24 3.25 -1.69
N ALA A 64 -7.16 3.74 -2.52
CA ALA A 64 -8.15 2.90 -3.19
C ALA A 64 -7.48 1.87 -4.13
N ALA A 65 -6.47 2.29 -4.89
CA ALA A 65 -5.71 1.40 -5.78
C ALA A 65 -4.97 0.29 -5.01
N ILE A 66 -4.30 0.64 -3.90
CA ILE A 66 -3.60 -0.33 -3.06
C ILE A 66 -4.57 -1.30 -2.39
N ARG A 67 -5.71 -0.79 -1.90
CA ARG A 67 -6.77 -1.62 -1.31
C ARG A 67 -7.36 -2.61 -2.31
N ASP A 68 -7.64 -2.17 -3.55
CA ASP A 68 -8.13 -3.05 -4.61
C ASP A 68 -7.09 -4.15 -4.90
N ALA A 69 -5.83 -3.77 -5.13
CA ALA A 69 -4.74 -4.71 -5.36
C ALA A 69 -4.60 -5.75 -4.23
N ARG A 70 -4.65 -5.31 -2.97
CA ARG A 70 -4.59 -6.20 -1.80
C ARG A 70 -5.76 -7.17 -1.77
N THR A 71 -6.98 -6.68 -1.91
CA THR A 71 -8.18 -7.51 -1.76
C THR A 71 -8.32 -8.52 -2.89
N ARG A 72 -7.97 -8.14 -4.13
CA ARG A 72 -7.95 -9.06 -5.28
C ARG A 72 -6.86 -10.13 -5.15
N PHE A 73 -5.66 -9.75 -4.70
CA PHE A 73 -4.62 -10.73 -4.41
C PHE A 73 -5.03 -11.69 -3.27
N GLN A 74 -5.61 -11.17 -2.17
CA GLN A 74 -6.07 -12.00 -1.05
C GLN A 74 -7.19 -12.96 -1.45
N ALA A 75 -8.14 -12.52 -2.27
CA ALA A 75 -9.31 -13.31 -2.63
C ALA A 75 -9.04 -14.31 -3.76
N ALA A 76 -8.31 -13.91 -4.80
CA ALA A 76 -8.17 -14.66 -6.04
C ALA A 76 -6.71 -14.91 -6.46
N GLY A 77 -5.73 -14.35 -5.72
CA GLY A 77 -4.33 -14.43 -6.10
C GLY A 77 -3.95 -13.59 -7.31
N GLU A 78 -4.82 -12.68 -7.74
CA GLU A 78 -4.56 -11.73 -8.82
C GLU A 78 -3.41 -10.81 -8.43
N MET A 79 -2.37 -10.74 -9.27
CA MET A 79 -1.19 -9.94 -9.00
C MET A 79 -1.53 -8.43 -9.09
N PRO A 80 -1.00 -7.60 -8.20
CA PRO A 80 -1.11 -6.15 -8.31
C PRO A 80 -0.58 -5.64 -9.66
N ASP A 81 -1.23 -4.62 -10.22
CA ASP A 81 -0.68 -3.84 -11.33
C ASP A 81 0.43 -2.93 -10.79
N TRP A 82 1.64 -3.46 -10.75
CA TRP A 82 2.81 -2.75 -10.24
C TRP A 82 3.15 -1.50 -11.07
N GLN A 83 2.88 -1.52 -12.37
CA GLN A 83 3.17 -0.38 -13.24
C GLN A 83 2.20 0.77 -12.96
N ALA A 84 0.92 0.47 -12.77
CA ALA A 84 -0.06 1.48 -12.35
C ALA A 84 0.30 2.08 -10.99
N LEU A 85 0.63 1.24 -10.00
CA LEU A 85 1.01 1.69 -8.65
C LEU A 85 2.28 2.55 -8.67
N ASP A 86 3.32 2.14 -9.41
CA ASP A 86 4.56 2.91 -9.56
C ASP A 86 4.30 4.27 -10.22
N GLY A 87 3.40 4.33 -11.21
CA GLY A 87 3.01 5.57 -11.87
C GLY A 87 2.32 6.60 -10.95
N MET A 88 1.66 6.13 -9.89
CA MET A 88 0.97 7.01 -8.92
C MET A 88 1.93 7.62 -7.90
N LEU A 89 3.00 6.93 -7.51
CA LEU A 89 3.91 7.37 -6.44
C LEU A 89 4.58 8.74 -6.71
N PRO A 90 5.14 9.02 -7.91
CA PRO A 90 5.72 10.32 -8.21
C PRO A 90 4.71 11.47 -8.20
N VAL A 91 3.44 11.20 -8.50
CA VAL A 91 2.37 12.20 -8.49
C VAL A 91 2.13 12.68 -7.07
N GLU A 92 1.95 11.74 -6.14
CA GLU A 92 1.70 12.05 -4.74
C GLU A 92 2.94 12.62 -4.05
N ARG A 93 4.15 12.14 -4.38
CA ARG A 93 5.41 12.70 -3.85
C ARG A 93 5.58 14.19 -4.18
N LYS A 94 5.19 14.62 -5.38
CA LYS A 94 5.24 16.04 -5.78
C LYS A 94 4.22 16.91 -5.03
N ARG A 95 3.10 16.33 -4.59
CA ARG A 95 2.08 17.04 -3.80
C ARG A 95 2.51 17.27 -2.34
N VAL A 96 3.35 16.39 -1.81
CA VAL A 96 3.82 16.44 -0.40
C VAL A 96 5.05 17.34 -0.23
N ARG A 97 5.91 17.46 -1.25
CA ARG A 97 7.12 18.30 -1.17
C ARG A 97 6.74 19.78 -1.33
N PRO A 98 7.14 20.69 -0.41
CA PRO A 98 6.93 22.11 -0.64
C PRO A 98 7.67 22.52 -1.91
N VAL A 99 7.01 23.29 -2.77
CA VAL A 99 7.68 24.04 -3.83
C VAL A 99 8.57 25.06 -3.12
N THR A 100 9.84 24.73 -2.93
CA THR A 100 10.86 25.74 -2.66
C THR A 100 11.29 26.32 -4.00
N ASP A 101 10.83 27.54 -4.29
CA ASP A 101 11.49 28.45 -5.23
C ASP A 101 12.90 28.79 -4.73
#